data_AF-A0A3L7YCT4-F1
#
_entry.id   AF-A0A3L7YCT4-F1
#
_cell.length_a   1.000
_cell.length_b   1.000
_cell.length_c   1.000
_cell.angle_alpha   90.00
_cell.angle_beta   90.00
_cell.angle_gamma   90.00
#
_symmetry.space_group_name_H-M   'P 1'
#
loop_
_entity.id
_entity.type
_entity.pdbx_description
1 polymer ?
#
loop_
_entity_poly.entity_id
_entity_poly.type
_entity_poly.pdbx_seq_one_letter_code
_entity_poly.pdbx_strand_id
1 'polypeptide(L)'
;MTFAPADRPKLRQIGGRPINNGEHNGLLLRDPLNLCAHSVVLPHPLTPVLGMLDGSNTVERLPAQLQSRFNLVVGSAQLQQLLAALDDAKLLENDNSARAFAQA
;
A
#
# COMPACT_ATOMS: atom_id res chain seq x y z
N MET A 1 7.44 8.70 5.08
CA MET A 1 6.70 9.93 4.71
C MET A 1 5.35 9.97 5.44
N THR A 2 4.78 11.14 5.72
CA THR A 2 3.41 11.28 6.25
C THR A 2 2.50 11.77 5.13
N PHE A 3 1.37 11.09 4.91
CA PHE A 3 0.40 11.48 3.90
C PHE A 3 -0.58 12.50 4.46
N ALA A 4 -0.86 13.56 3.70
CA ALA A 4 -1.86 14.56 4.04
C ALA A 4 -3.29 13.97 3.94
N PRO A 5 -4.26 14.47 4.73
CA PRO A 5 -5.64 13.99 4.70
C PRO A 5 -6.27 13.98 3.30
N ALA A 6 -5.93 14.96 2.46
CA ALA A 6 -6.45 15.14 1.11
C ALA A 6 -5.72 14.30 0.04
N ASP A 7 -4.61 13.65 0.39
CA ASP A 7 -3.84 12.82 -0.55
C ASP A 7 -4.69 11.65 -1.04
N ARG A 8 -4.50 11.28 -2.31
CA ARG A 8 -5.21 10.17 -2.95
C ARG A 8 -4.21 9.08 -3.35
N PRO A 9 -3.82 8.19 -2.42
CA PRO A 9 -2.84 7.17 -2.71
C PRO A 9 -3.34 6.24 -3.81
N LYS A 10 -2.44 5.93 -4.75
CA LYS A 10 -2.68 5.04 -5.87
C LYS A 10 -1.55 4.03 -5.95
N LEU A 11 -1.88 2.75 -6.03
CA LEU A 11 -0.90 1.71 -6.30
C LEU A 11 -0.48 1.78 -7.76
N ARG A 12 0.81 1.55 -7.99
CA ARG A 12 1.30 1.20 -9.33
C ARG A 12 0.80 -0.17 -9.73
N GLN A 13 1.03 -0.55 -10.99
CA GLN A 13 0.95 -1.95 -11.37
C GLN A 13 2.04 -2.73 -10.63
N ILE A 14 1.67 -3.40 -9.54
CA ILE A 14 2.57 -4.16 -8.68
C ILE A 14 2.28 -5.65 -8.76
N GLY A 15 3.33 -6.47 -8.57
CA GLY A 15 3.18 -7.91 -8.44
C GLY A 15 2.80 -8.28 -7.00
N GLY A 16 1.86 -9.21 -6.85
CA GLY A 16 1.50 -9.79 -5.55
C GLY A 16 1.62 -11.31 -5.60
N ARG A 17 2.32 -11.91 -4.64
CA ARG A 17 2.40 -13.36 -4.47
C ARG A 17 1.89 -13.76 -3.09
N PRO A 18 0.92 -14.68 -2.96
CA PRO A 18 0.54 -15.23 -1.67
C PRO A 18 1.73 -15.89 -0.98
N ILE A 19 1.89 -15.65 0.31
CA ILE A 19 2.89 -16.31 1.14
C ILE A 19 2.26 -16.92 2.38
N ASN A 20 2.71 -18.12 2.72
CA ASN A 20 2.37 -18.83 3.95
C ASN A 20 3.59 -19.67 4.36
N ASN A 21 4.48 -19.08 5.17
CA ASN A 21 5.75 -19.71 5.58
C ASN A 21 5.92 -19.82 7.10
N GLY A 22 4.80 -19.91 7.83
CA GLY A 22 4.79 -20.02 9.29
C GLY A 22 4.96 -18.68 10.01
N GLU A 23 5.99 -17.91 9.65
CA GLU A 23 6.23 -16.56 10.20
C GLU A 23 5.30 -15.51 9.59
N HIS A 24 4.97 -15.68 8.31
CA HIS A 24 4.15 -14.75 7.56
C HIS A 24 3.00 -15.47 6.85
N ASN A 25 1.80 -14.91 6.99
CA ASN A 25 0.62 -15.29 6.24
C ASN A 25 -0.02 -14.04 5.64
N GLY A 26 0.01 -13.95 4.30
CA GLY A 26 -0.49 -12.78 3.60
C GLY A 26 -0.07 -12.69 2.16
N LEU A 27 0.07 -11.46 1.67
CA LEU A 27 0.45 -11.14 0.31
C LEU A 27 1.82 -10.46 0.32
N LEU A 28 2.80 -11.06 -0.35
CA LEU A 28 4.09 -10.44 -0.62
C LEU A 28 3.95 -9.51 -1.83
N LEU A 29 4.12 -8.22 -1.59
CA LEU A 29 4.10 -7.18 -2.60
C LEU A 29 5.52 -6.87 -3.05
N ARG A 30 5.72 -6.92 -4.36
CA ARG A 30 7.01 -6.60 -4.98
C ARG A 30 6.80 -5.69 -6.17
N ASP A 31 7.71 -4.74 -6.33
CA ASP A 31 7.78 -3.96 -7.55
C ASP A 31 8.25 -4.86 -8.71
N PRO A 32 7.46 -5.01 -9.79
CA PRO A 32 7.84 -5.86 -10.92
C PRO A 32 9.10 -5.35 -11.63
N LEU A 33 9.40 -4.05 -11.50
CA LEU A 33 10.58 -3.43 -12.09
C LEU A 33 11.81 -3.49 -11.18
N ASN A 34 11.71 -4.11 -9.99
CA ASN A 34 12.77 -4.18 -8.97
C ASN A 34 13.43 -2.82 -8.64
N LEU A 35 12.70 -1.71 -8.72
CA LEU A 35 13.17 -0.37 -8.35
C LEU A 35 13.50 -0.27 -6.85
N CYS A 36 12.97 -1.20 -6.04
CA CYS A 36 13.29 -1.33 -4.63
C CYS A 36 13.60 -2.80 -4.29
N ALA A 37 14.69 -3.02 -3.53
CA ALA A 37 15.06 -4.33 -3.01
C ALA A 37 14.13 -4.82 -1.90
N HIS A 38 13.41 -3.90 -1.25
CA HIS A 38 12.52 -4.17 -0.13
C HIS A 38 11.17 -4.65 -0.63
N SER A 39 10.63 -5.68 0.01
CA SER A 39 9.27 -6.17 -0.23
C SER A 39 8.38 -5.88 0.96
N VAL A 40 7.09 -5.67 0.71
CA VAL A 40 6.09 -5.47 1.77
C VAL A 40 5.28 -6.74 1.92
N VAL A 41 5.23 -7.30 3.11
CA VAL A 41 4.29 -8.37 3.44
C VAL A 41 3.04 -7.74 4.02
N LEU A 42 1.92 -7.85 3.32
CA LEU A 42 0.63 -7.40 3.80
C LEU A 42 -0.15 -8.59 4.39
N PRO A 43 -0.48 -8.58 5.69
CA PRO A 43 -1.31 -9.61 6.30
C PRO A 43 -2.64 -9.78 5.54
N HIS A 44 -3.10 -11.03 5.43
CA HIS A 44 -4.32 -11.35 4.66
C HIS A 44 -5.54 -10.47 5.02
N PRO A 45 -5.84 -10.17 6.30
CA PRO A 45 -6.97 -9.31 6.67
C PRO A 45 -6.89 -7.87 6.13
N LEU A 46 -5.69 -7.38 5.81
CA LEU A 46 -5.46 -6.03 5.30
C LEU A 46 -5.46 -5.94 3.78
N THR A 47 -5.56 -7.08 3.07
CA THR A 47 -5.56 -7.10 1.59
C THR A 47 -6.65 -6.23 0.93
N PRO A 48 -7.86 -6.04 1.50
CA PRO A 48 -8.86 -5.15 0.90
C PRO A 48 -8.40 -3.68 0.81
N VAL A 49 -7.44 -3.27 1.66
CA VAL A 49 -6.88 -1.92 1.60
C VAL A 49 -6.29 -1.65 0.22
N LEU A 50 -5.60 -2.62 -0.38
CA LEU A 50 -4.98 -2.44 -1.69
C LEU A 50 -5.99 -2.08 -2.78
N GLY A 51 -7.17 -2.71 -2.76
CA GLY A 51 -8.25 -2.42 -3.72
C GLY A 51 -8.84 -1.01 -3.57
N MET A 52 -8.58 -0.32 -2.46
CA MET A 52 -9.03 1.05 -2.21
C MET A 52 -7.99 2.11 -2.60
N LEU A 53 -6.74 1.70 -2.85
CA LEU A 53 -5.63 2.57 -3.24
C LEU A 53 -5.56 2.71 -4.76
N ASP A 54 -6.62 3.22 -5.37
CA ASP A 54 -6.75 3.41 -6.82
C ASP A 54 -6.65 4.89 -7.25
N GLY A 55 -6.39 5.79 -6.30
CA GLY A 55 -6.37 7.24 -6.50
C GLY A 55 -7.74 7.92 -6.45
N SER A 56 -8.83 7.21 -6.16
CA SER A 56 -10.16 7.80 -5.99
C SER A 56 -10.46 8.24 -4.55
N ASN A 57 -9.82 7.60 -3.58
CA ASN A 57 -10.08 7.79 -2.16
C ASN A 57 -9.04 8.68 -1.49
N THR A 58 -9.49 9.65 -0.70
CA THR A 58 -8.58 10.44 0.15
C THR A 58 -8.18 9.65 1.38
N VAL A 59 -6.99 9.93 1.93
CA VAL A 59 -6.49 9.26 3.14
C VAL A 59 -7.45 9.37 4.32
N GLU A 60 -8.09 10.53 4.50
CA GLU A 60 -9.09 10.74 5.57
C GLU A 60 -10.35 9.87 5.40
N ARG A 61 -10.73 9.52 4.17
CA ARG A 61 -11.94 8.75 3.88
C ARG A 61 -11.71 7.24 3.90
N LEU A 62 -10.47 6.80 3.69
CA LEU A 62 -10.12 5.39 3.63
C LEU A 62 -10.60 4.58 4.84
N PRO A 63 -10.39 5.01 6.11
CA PRO A 63 -10.85 4.25 7.27
C PRO A 63 -12.36 3.98 7.27
N ALA A 64 -13.16 5.02 7.00
CA ALA A 64 -14.62 4.90 6.96
C ALA A 64 -15.10 3.97 5.84
N GLN A 65 -14.42 4.00 4.69
CA GLN A 65 -14.77 3.15 3.55
C GLN A 65 -14.33 1.70 3.74
N LEU A 66 -13.19 1.46 4.36
CA LEU A 66 -12.74 0.11 4.72
C LEU A 66 -13.70 -0.54 5.71
N GLN A 67 -14.17 0.25 6.68
CA GLN A 67 -15.18 -0.22 7.62
C GLN A 67 -16.50 -0.54 6.95
N SER A 68 -17.04 0.36 6.11
CA SER A 68 -18.37 0.17 5.52
C SER A 68 -18.41 -0.93 4.46
N ARG A 69 -17.33 -1.12 3.71
CA ARG A 69 -17.28 -2.07 2.57
C ARG A 69 -16.79 -3.46 2.97
N PHE A 70 -15.86 -3.53 3.91
CA PHE A 70 -15.15 -4.76 4.25
C PHE A 70 -15.22 -5.13 5.74
N ASN A 71 -15.95 -4.34 6.54
CA ASN A 71 -15.98 -4.47 8.00
C ASN A 71 -14.57 -4.47 8.62
N LEU A 72 -13.65 -3.73 7.99
CA LEU A 72 -12.25 -3.66 8.37
C LEU A 72 -11.96 -2.33 9.09
N VAL A 73 -11.71 -2.41 10.40
CA VAL A 73 -11.30 -1.26 11.20
C VAL A 73 -9.80 -1.05 11.03
N VAL A 74 -9.40 0.06 10.40
CA VAL A 74 -8.01 0.51 10.35
C VAL A 74 -7.91 1.88 10.98
N GLY A 75 -7.12 2.00 12.05
CA GLY A 75 -6.88 3.29 12.69
C GLY A 75 -6.02 4.20 11.81
N SER A 76 -6.18 5.52 11.94
CA SER A 76 -5.44 6.49 11.11
C SER A 76 -3.92 6.32 11.19
N ALA A 77 -3.37 6.02 12.38
CA ALA A 77 -1.94 5.76 12.55
C ALA A 77 -1.48 4.50 11.78
N GLN A 78 -2.26 3.42 11.84
CA GLN A 78 -1.97 2.18 11.14
C GLN A 78 -2.05 2.37 9.61
N LEU A 79 -3.04 3.14 9.14
CA LEU A 79 -3.14 3.51 7.73
C LEU A 79 -1.92 4.33 7.28
N GLN A 80 -1.50 5.32 8.07
CA GLN A 80 -0.30 6.11 7.76
C GLN A 80 0.96 5.24 7.69
N GLN A 81 1.14 4.31 8.64
CA GLN A 81 2.26 3.38 8.63
C GLN A 81 2.26 2.48 7.39
N LEU A 82 1.09 1.96 7.01
CA LEU A 82 0.95 1.16 5.79
C LEU A 82 1.30 1.96 4.53
N LEU A 83 0.74 3.17 4.39
CA LEU A 83 1.01 4.02 3.22
C LEU A 83 2.49 4.40 3.14
N ALA A 84 3.12 4.73 4.28
CA ALA A 84 4.55 5.00 4.35
C ALA A 84 5.39 3.79 3.91
N ALA A 85 5.06 2.59 4.39
CA ALA A 85 5.76 1.37 4.00
C ALA A 85 5.63 1.07 2.48
N LEU A 86 4.46 1.30 1.91
CA LEU A 86 4.23 1.13 0.46
C LEU A 86 5.00 2.18 -0.37
N ASP A 87 5.07 3.42 0.10
CA ASP A 87 5.84 4.49 -0.54
C ASP A 87 7.36 4.25 -0.49
N ASP A 88 7.87 3.85 0.66
CA ASP A 88 9.28 3.54 0.85
C ASP A 88 9.69 2.38 -0.09
N ALA A 89 8.81 1.38 -0.24
CA ALA A 89 8.95 0.27 -1.20
C ALA A 89 8.68 0.66 -2.67
N LYS A 90 8.39 1.94 -2.97
CA LYS A 90 8.14 2.47 -4.33
C LYS A 90 6.92 1.85 -5.03
N LEU A 91 5.96 1.36 -4.26
CA LEU A 91 4.77 0.66 -4.75
C LEU A 91 3.61 1.62 -5.08
N LEU A 92 3.69 2.88 -4.65
CA LEU A 92 2.69 3.92 -4.94
C LEU A 92 3.08 4.74 -6.18
N GLU A 93 2.09 5.20 -6.94
CA GLU A 93 2.25 6.08 -8.08
C GLU A 93 2.35 7.52 -7.59
N ASN A 94 3.58 8.02 -7.46
CA ASN A 94 3.90 9.36 -6.95
C ASN A 94 5.33 9.78 -7.34
N ASP A 95 5.76 10.95 -6.87
CA ASP A 95 7.11 11.48 -7.13
C ASP A 95 8.24 10.54 -6.69
N ASN A 96 8.05 9.79 -5.60
CA ASN A 96 9.07 8.91 -5.05
C ASN A 96 9.39 7.76 -6.01
N SER A 97 8.34 7.11 -6.52
CA SER A 97 8.51 6.02 -7.49
C SER A 97 8.84 6.52 -8.89
N ALA A 98 8.38 7.72 -9.28
CA ALA A 98 8.76 8.37 -10.54
C ALA A 98 10.27 8.71 -10.58
N ARG A 99 10.82 9.24 -9.48
CA ARG A 99 12.27 9.50 -9.36
C ARG A 99 13.10 8.23 -9.43
N ALA A 100 12.64 7.15 -8.81
CA ALA A 100 13.32 5.85 -8.88
C ALA A 100 13.32 5.31 -10.31
N PHE A 101 12.21 5.45 -11.05
CA PHE A 101 12.13 5.05 -12.46
C PHE A 101 13.07 5.85 -13.36
N ALA A 102 13.23 7.16 -13.12
CA ALA A 102 14.15 8.00 -13.89
C ALA A 102 15.65 7.69 -13.66
N GLN A 103 15.98 6.91 -12.62
CA GLN A 103 17.36 6.54 -12.25
C GLN A 103 17.71 5.09 -12.62
N ALA A 104 16.75 4.30 -13.10
CA ALA A 104 16.92 2.90 -13.49
C ALA A 104 17.22 2.77 -14.99
#